data_AF-A0A814ZUT5-F1
#
_entry.id   AF-A0A814ZUT5-F1
#
_cell.length_a   1.000
_cell.length_b   1.000
_cell.length_c   1.000
_cell.angle_alpha   90.00
_cell.angle_beta   90.00
_cell.angle_gamma   90.00
#
_symmetry.space_group_name_H-M   'P 1'
#
loop_
_entity.id
_entity.type
_entity.pdbx_description
1 polymer ?
#
loop_
_entity_poly.entity_id
_entity_poly.type
_entity_poly.pdbx_seq_one_letter_code
_entity_poly.pdbx_strand_id
1 'polypeptide(L)'
;MINDCADVVNYVYGIRVACSIFSLPFKYDYLRDIGNNLPNIVFSYVTYLLVQDIMPFEHEFFMRIARSFPLLKHLYIWNSKSQKLNGLMTFSSDNCQLQPIIEYPHLTILDVNFAHIDYVEQFLNETKTFVPCLTKFRVSSVNELKAVTKEFTRKETRRNCAKRTFDLREMAYAIEELWFTEHDSGGFTQYKNSKAFEKFDPIHHIANCSQRMLVIQGERDYRVPDTQSIGAFTALQR
;
A
#
# COMPACT_ATOMS: atom_id res chain seq x y z
N MET A 1 -22.81 -6.50 33.77
CA MET A 1 -21.47 -6.35 34.37
C MET A 1 -20.45 -6.68 33.31
N ILE A 2 -19.43 -5.85 33.24
CA ILE A 2 -18.56 -5.61 32.09
C ILE A 2 -17.58 -6.78 31.92
N ASN A 3 -17.67 -7.51 30.80
CA ASN A 3 -16.61 -8.43 30.37
C ASN A 3 -15.53 -7.60 29.66
N ASP A 4 -14.74 -6.85 30.42
CA ASP A 4 -13.49 -6.24 29.95
C ASP A 4 -12.44 -7.34 29.88
N CYS A 5 -12.50 -8.16 28.83
CA CYS A 5 -11.50 -9.19 28.56
C CYS A 5 -10.16 -8.50 28.24
N ALA A 6 -9.19 -8.67 29.13
CA ALA A 6 -7.80 -8.36 28.85
C ALA A 6 -7.30 -9.31 27.75
N ASP A 7 -7.05 -8.79 26.56
CA ASP A 7 -6.41 -9.54 25.50
C ASP A 7 -4.92 -9.66 25.81
N VAL A 8 -4.47 -10.87 26.14
CA VAL A 8 -3.06 -11.17 26.39
C VAL A 8 -2.37 -11.41 25.05
N VAL A 9 -1.56 -10.45 24.61
CA VAL A 9 -0.64 -10.66 23.48
C VAL A 9 0.70 -11.09 24.06
N ASN A 10 1.04 -12.38 23.91
CA ASN A 10 2.39 -12.87 24.18
C ASN A 10 3.27 -12.58 22.96
N TYR A 11 3.99 -11.47 23.02
CA TYR A 11 4.97 -11.09 22.01
C TYR A 11 6.30 -11.79 22.31
N VAL A 12 6.82 -12.62 21.40
CA VAL A 12 8.11 -13.30 21.57
C VAL A 12 9.11 -12.78 20.54
N TYR A 13 10.08 -11.97 20.98
CA TYR A 13 11.24 -11.52 20.21
C TYR A 13 12.37 -12.55 20.33
N GLY A 14 12.43 -13.51 19.41
CA GLY A 14 13.42 -14.58 19.45
C GLY A 14 13.50 -15.31 20.80
N ILE A 15 14.69 -15.76 21.21
CA ILE A 15 14.90 -16.55 22.45
C ILE A 15 14.88 -15.69 23.73
N ARG A 16 14.75 -14.35 23.68
CA ARG A 16 15.11 -13.53 24.86
C ARG A 16 14.15 -12.45 25.36
N VAL A 17 13.05 -12.13 24.70
CA VAL A 17 12.06 -11.22 25.32
C VAL A 17 10.64 -11.66 25.01
N ALA A 18 9.90 -11.99 26.06
CA ALA A 18 8.45 -12.16 26.01
C ALA A 18 7.80 -10.91 26.61
N CYS A 19 7.06 -10.11 25.83
CA CYS A 19 6.26 -9.02 26.37
C CYS A 19 4.80 -9.45 26.42
N SER A 20 4.18 -9.40 27.59
CA SER A 20 2.73 -9.52 27.73
C SER A 20 2.12 -8.13 27.67
N ILE A 21 1.45 -7.82 26.56
CA ILE A 21 0.70 -6.58 26.43
C ILE A 21 -0.67 -6.81 27.06
N PHE A 22 -0.99 -6.04 28.10
CA PHE A 22 -2.30 -6.00 28.72
C PHE A 22 -2.92 -4.62 28.46
N SER A 23 -4.08 -4.56 27.82
CA SER A 23 -4.84 -3.30 27.77
C SER A 23 -6.34 -3.55 27.80
N LEU A 24 -7.03 -2.78 28.65
CA LEU A 24 -8.47 -2.49 28.56
C LEU A 24 -8.74 -1.76 27.23
N PRO A 25 -9.95 -1.83 26.65
CA PRO A 25 -10.19 -1.91 25.19
C PRO A 25 -9.26 -1.04 24.35
N PHE A 26 -8.51 -1.67 23.44
CA PHE A 26 -7.43 -1.10 22.61
C PHE A 26 -7.81 0.26 21.99
N LYS A 27 -7.43 1.37 22.62
CA LYS A 27 -7.58 2.73 22.07
C LYS A 27 -6.30 3.30 21.47
N TYR A 28 -5.27 2.47 21.26
CA TYR A 28 -4.02 2.90 20.64
C TYR A 28 -4.17 2.96 19.12
N ASP A 29 -3.66 4.04 18.54
CA ASP A 29 -3.54 4.23 17.09
C ASP A 29 -2.21 3.72 16.53
N TYR A 30 -1.21 3.43 17.39
CA TYR A 30 0.10 2.90 17.02
C TYR A 30 0.45 1.58 17.72
N LEU A 31 1.09 0.68 16.98
CA LEU A 31 1.65 -0.58 17.48
C LEU A 31 3.04 -0.80 16.86
N ARG A 32 4.02 -1.22 17.67
CA ARG A 32 5.40 -1.41 17.24
C ARG A 32 5.92 -2.79 17.61
N ASP A 33 7.00 -3.15 16.92
CA ASP A 33 7.77 -4.36 17.14
C ASP A 33 6.87 -5.60 17.08
N ILE A 34 6.13 -5.81 15.99
CA ILE A 34 5.32 -7.03 15.80
C ILE A 34 6.07 -8.04 14.93
N GLY A 35 6.15 -9.30 15.38
CA GLY A 35 6.84 -10.39 14.68
C GLY A 35 5.88 -11.49 14.20
N ASN A 36 6.40 -12.61 13.70
CA ASN A 36 5.63 -13.72 13.11
C ASN A 36 4.59 -14.35 14.06
N ASN A 37 4.78 -14.18 15.36
CA ASN A 37 3.90 -14.66 16.43
C ASN A 37 2.69 -13.72 16.69
N LEU A 38 2.17 -13.06 15.66
CA LEU A 38 0.99 -12.18 15.75
C LEU A 38 -0.26 -12.97 16.18
N PRO A 39 -0.88 -12.72 17.35
CA PRO A 39 -2.10 -13.46 17.72
C PRO A 39 -3.26 -13.16 16.76
N ASN A 40 -4.25 -14.05 16.71
CA ASN A 40 -5.47 -13.85 15.93
C ASN A 40 -6.43 -12.90 16.66
N ILE A 41 -6.03 -11.63 16.80
CA ILE A 41 -6.77 -10.56 17.47
C ILE A 41 -6.96 -9.41 16.48
N VAL A 42 -8.13 -8.75 16.53
CA VAL A 42 -8.43 -7.60 15.68
C VAL A 42 -8.18 -6.29 16.43
N PHE A 43 -7.21 -5.52 15.94
CA PHE A 43 -6.86 -4.20 16.44
C PHE A 43 -7.64 -3.13 15.69
N SER A 44 -8.86 -2.85 16.18
CA SER A 44 -9.85 -2.01 15.46
C SER A 44 -9.43 -0.54 15.31
N TYR A 45 -8.51 -0.03 16.12
CA TYR A 45 -8.12 1.39 16.13
C TYR A 45 -6.68 1.65 15.67
N VAL A 46 -5.87 0.60 15.51
CA VAL A 46 -4.46 0.75 15.13
C VAL A 46 -4.37 1.14 13.66
N THR A 47 -3.75 2.29 13.41
CA THR A 47 -3.51 2.84 12.07
C THR A 47 -2.03 2.82 11.69
N TYR A 48 -1.13 2.69 12.68
CA TYR A 48 0.32 2.64 12.50
C TYR A 48 0.87 1.31 13.01
N LEU A 49 1.57 0.56 12.16
CA LEU A 49 2.18 -0.72 12.49
C LEU A 49 3.66 -0.77 12.08
N LEU A 50 4.53 -1.15 13.01
CA LEU A 50 5.92 -1.53 12.73
C LEU A 50 6.08 -3.03 12.97
N VAL A 51 6.53 -3.75 11.95
CA VAL A 51 6.81 -5.18 12.03
C VAL A 51 8.31 -5.45 11.91
N GLN A 52 8.82 -6.31 12.78
CA GLN A 52 10.22 -6.70 12.84
C GLN A 52 10.35 -8.12 13.38
N ASP A 53 11.20 -8.93 12.74
CA ASP A 53 11.52 -10.28 13.20
C ASP A 53 12.89 -10.72 12.64
N ILE A 54 13.51 -11.68 13.33
CA ILE A 54 14.71 -12.38 12.87
C ILE A 54 14.40 -13.45 11.81
N MET A 55 13.16 -13.95 11.80
CA MET A 55 12.64 -14.90 10.80
C MET A 55 11.97 -14.14 9.64
N PRO A 56 12.02 -14.64 8.39
CA PRO A 56 11.35 -13.97 7.27
C PRO A 56 9.84 -13.92 7.46
N PHE A 57 9.21 -12.88 6.91
CA PHE A 57 7.75 -12.76 6.89
C PHE A 57 7.20 -13.34 5.59
N GLU A 58 6.47 -14.44 5.67
CA GLU A 58 5.87 -15.06 4.48
C GLU A 58 4.56 -14.37 4.07
N HIS A 59 4.04 -14.68 2.88
CA HIS A 59 2.78 -14.13 2.37
C HIS A 59 1.61 -14.25 3.38
N GLU A 60 1.53 -15.37 4.10
CA GLU A 60 0.53 -15.60 5.15
C GLU A 60 0.60 -14.62 6.31
N PHE A 61 1.79 -14.15 6.67
CA PHE A 61 1.95 -13.14 7.71
C PHE A 61 1.25 -11.83 7.31
N PHE A 62 1.44 -11.40 6.06
CA PHE A 62 0.77 -10.20 5.54
C PHE A 62 -0.75 -10.38 5.43
N MET A 63 -1.24 -11.60 5.16
CA MET A 63 -2.69 -11.90 5.24
C MET A 63 -3.23 -11.69 6.66
N ARG A 64 -2.47 -12.15 7.67
CA ARG A 64 -2.84 -11.98 9.07
C ARG A 64 -2.83 -10.51 9.47
N ILE A 65 -1.89 -9.70 8.97
CA ILE A 65 -1.90 -8.25 9.19
C ILE A 65 -3.18 -7.64 8.59
N ALA A 66 -3.48 -7.88 7.32
CA ALA A 66 -4.66 -7.29 6.68
C ALA A 66 -5.97 -7.61 7.43
N ARG A 67 -6.09 -8.83 7.99
CA ARG A 67 -7.24 -9.24 8.82
C ARG A 67 -7.25 -8.61 10.21
N SER A 68 -6.08 -8.47 10.82
CA SER A 68 -5.94 -7.99 12.20
C SER A 68 -5.99 -6.46 12.31
N PHE A 69 -5.68 -5.73 11.24
CA PHE A 69 -5.56 -4.27 11.24
C PHE A 69 -6.40 -3.64 10.12
N PRO A 70 -7.74 -3.62 10.25
CA PRO A 70 -8.64 -3.18 9.18
C PRO A 70 -8.49 -1.70 8.80
N LEU A 71 -8.05 -0.84 9.73
CA LEU A 71 -7.86 0.60 9.50
C LEU A 71 -6.38 1.00 9.29
N LEU A 72 -5.52 0.05 8.93
CA LEU A 72 -4.09 0.30 8.79
C LEU A 72 -3.79 1.35 7.72
N LYS A 73 -3.10 2.42 8.12
CA LYS A 73 -2.67 3.54 7.26
C LYS A 73 -1.17 3.56 7.02
N HIS A 74 -0.37 3.10 7.97
CA HIS A 74 1.09 3.14 7.92
C HIS A 74 1.68 1.79 8.29
N LEU A 75 2.46 1.20 7.39
CA LEU A 75 3.15 -0.08 7.59
C LEU A 75 4.66 0.10 7.39
N TYR A 76 5.42 -0.25 8.43
CA TYR A 76 6.88 -0.23 8.43
C TYR A 76 7.39 -1.66 8.59
N ILE A 77 8.23 -2.12 7.67
CA ILE A 77 8.75 -3.48 7.65
C ILE A 77 10.27 -3.44 7.83
N TRP A 78 10.73 -4.09 8.91
CA TRP A 78 12.14 -4.26 9.18
C TRP A 78 12.49 -5.75 9.19
N ASN A 79 12.95 -6.25 8.05
CA ASN A 79 13.32 -7.66 7.92
C ASN A 79 14.27 -7.87 6.73
N SER A 80 15.53 -8.19 7.00
CA SER A 80 16.53 -8.41 5.94
C SER A 80 16.54 -9.84 5.37
N LYS A 81 15.66 -10.74 5.86
CA LYS A 81 15.60 -12.14 5.39
C LYS A 81 14.69 -12.26 4.17
N SER A 82 15.16 -13.05 3.21
CA SER A 82 14.41 -13.43 2.01
C SER A 82 13.24 -14.35 2.33
N GLN A 83 12.14 -14.19 1.59
CA GLN A 83 10.96 -15.07 1.68
C GLN A 83 11.26 -16.43 1.05
N LYS A 84 10.85 -17.51 1.71
CA LYS A 84 11.11 -18.89 1.20
C LYS A 84 10.42 -19.16 -0.12
N LEU A 85 9.26 -18.54 -0.34
CA LEU A 85 8.42 -18.78 -1.54
C LEU A 85 9.04 -18.26 -2.84
N ASN A 86 10.08 -17.43 -2.79
CA ASN A 86 10.76 -16.91 -3.99
C ASN A 86 11.87 -17.85 -4.52
N GLY A 87 12.17 -18.95 -3.81
CA GLY A 87 13.29 -19.85 -4.12
C GLY A 87 12.98 -21.13 -4.92
N LEU A 88 11.71 -21.50 -5.15
CA LEU A 88 11.39 -22.74 -5.89
C LEU A 88 10.00 -22.67 -6.54
N MET A 89 9.92 -22.17 -7.77
CA MET A 89 8.87 -22.61 -8.70
C MET A 89 9.26 -24.03 -9.18
N THR A 90 9.15 -25.03 -8.31
CA THR A 90 8.95 -26.40 -8.80
C THR A 90 7.50 -26.53 -9.20
N PHE A 91 7.24 -26.61 -10.50
CA PHE A 91 6.00 -27.11 -11.03
C PHE A 91 5.84 -28.57 -10.62
N SER A 92 5.36 -28.81 -9.41
CA SER A 92 4.65 -30.05 -9.10
C SER A 92 3.20 -29.80 -9.46
N SER A 93 2.80 -30.43 -10.58
CA SER A 93 1.41 -30.71 -10.91
C SER A 93 0.63 -31.16 -9.68
N ASP A 94 -0.59 -30.65 -9.58
CA ASP A 94 -1.65 -30.99 -8.62
C ASP A 94 -1.74 -30.07 -7.39
N ASN A 95 -2.74 -29.18 -7.46
CA ASN A 95 -3.19 -28.16 -6.50
C ASN A 95 -2.54 -26.77 -6.61
N CYS A 96 -2.87 -26.04 -7.69
CA CYS A 96 -2.79 -24.59 -7.73
C CYS A 96 -3.78 -23.97 -6.73
N GLN A 97 -3.43 -23.95 -5.44
CA GLN A 97 -4.07 -23.02 -4.51
C GLN A 97 -3.53 -21.62 -4.84
N LEU A 98 -4.25 -20.88 -5.68
CA LEU A 98 -4.07 -19.44 -5.82
C LEU A 98 -4.19 -18.82 -4.43
N GLN A 99 -3.08 -18.35 -3.86
CA GLN A 99 -3.13 -17.64 -2.59
C GLN A 99 -4.03 -16.40 -2.78
N PRO A 100 -4.94 -16.12 -1.84
CA PRO A 100 -5.89 -15.02 -1.99
C PRO A 100 -5.14 -13.69 -1.97
N ILE A 101 -5.58 -12.75 -2.81
CA ILE A 101 -4.98 -11.41 -2.90
C ILE A 101 -5.18 -10.69 -1.56
N ILE A 102 -4.11 -10.11 -1.05
CA ILE A 102 -4.15 -9.33 0.20
C ILE A 102 -4.57 -7.90 -0.12
N GLU A 103 -5.64 -7.42 0.49
CA GLU A 103 -6.11 -6.06 0.28
C GLU A 103 -5.77 -5.17 1.48
N TYR A 104 -5.17 -4.01 1.20
CA TYR A 104 -4.94 -2.95 2.19
C TYR A 104 -5.66 -1.67 1.75
N PRO A 105 -6.98 -1.54 2.02
CA PRO A 105 -7.81 -0.48 1.45
C PRO A 105 -7.43 0.93 1.95
N HIS A 106 -6.83 1.03 3.15
CA HIS A 106 -6.51 2.30 3.79
C HIS A 106 -5.01 2.59 3.89
N LEU A 107 -4.15 1.70 3.37
CA LEU A 107 -2.70 1.86 3.50
C LEU A 107 -2.23 3.03 2.62
N THR A 108 -1.65 4.03 3.27
CA THR A 108 -1.13 5.26 2.64
C THR A 108 0.39 5.30 2.60
N ILE A 109 1.05 4.78 3.63
CA ILE A 109 2.50 4.76 3.73
C ILE A 109 2.98 3.32 3.92
N LEU A 110 3.87 2.88 3.04
CA LEU A 110 4.60 1.63 3.16
C LEU A 110 6.10 1.91 3.14
N ASP A 111 6.79 1.51 4.20
CA ASP A 111 8.24 1.69 4.37
C ASP A 111 8.92 0.33 4.45
N VAL A 112 9.74 0.04 3.44
CA VAL A 112 10.50 -1.21 3.29
C VAL A 112 12.00 -0.92 3.14
N ASN A 113 12.49 0.22 3.64
CA ASN A 113 13.90 0.66 3.54
C ASN A 113 14.93 -0.27 4.20
N PHE A 114 14.49 -1.11 5.13
CA PHE A 114 15.34 -2.08 5.83
C PHE A 114 14.83 -3.51 5.60
N ALA A 115 14.10 -3.71 4.49
CA ALA A 115 13.50 -4.97 4.14
C ALA A 115 14.20 -5.59 2.92
N HIS A 116 14.20 -6.93 2.83
CA HIS A 116 14.64 -7.65 1.65
C HIS A 116 13.80 -7.30 0.40
N ILE A 117 14.38 -7.43 -0.80
CA ILE A 117 13.70 -7.10 -2.07
C ILE A 117 12.40 -7.89 -2.31
N ASP A 118 12.27 -9.08 -1.71
CA ASP A 118 11.05 -9.91 -1.82
C ASP A 118 9.82 -9.19 -1.27
N TYR A 119 9.97 -8.35 -0.25
CA TYR A 119 8.87 -7.56 0.29
C TYR A 119 8.44 -6.47 -0.68
N VAL A 120 9.38 -5.87 -1.42
CA VAL A 120 9.06 -4.95 -2.51
C VAL A 120 8.23 -5.68 -3.58
N GLU A 121 8.63 -6.89 -3.96
CA GLU A 121 7.87 -7.70 -4.92
C GLU A 121 6.49 -8.10 -4.39
N GLN A 122 6.37 -8.52 -3.13
CA GLN A 122 5.12 -8.88 -2.48
C GLN A 122 4.09 -7.74 -2.56
N PHE A 123 4.48 -6.50 -2.27
CA PHE A 123 3.56 -5.35 -2.23
C PHE A 123 3.32 -4.69 -3.58
N LEU A 124 4.28 -4.74 -4.51
CA LEU A 124 4.08 -4.18 -5.84
C LEU A 124 3.34 -5.14 -6.77
N ASN A 125 3.43 -6.45 -6.55
CA ASN A 125 2.75 -7.43 -7.39
C ASN A 125 1.25 -7.50 -7.08
N GLU A 126 0.42 -7.11 -8.04
CA GLU A 126 -1.05 -7.07 -7.96
C GLU A 126 -1.70 -8.43 -7.75
N THR A 127 -1.01 -9.54 -8.11
CA THR A 127 -1.52 -10.89 -7.85
C THR A 127 -1.29 -11.34 -6.41
N LYS A 128 -0.44 -10.62 -5.66
CA LYS A 128 -0.13 -10.90 -4.25
C LYS A 128 -0.83 -9.90 -3.33
N THR A 129 -0.71 -8.60 -3.63
CA THR A 129 -1.21 -7.53 -2.77
C THR A 129 -1.85 -6.42 -3.59
N PHE A 130 -2.98 -5.90 -3.12
CA PHE A 130 -3.64 -4.72 -3.66
C PHE A 130 -3.59 -3.58 -2.65
N VAL A 131 -2.93 -2.48 -3.03
CA VAL A 131 -2.67 -1.32 -2.17
C VAL A 131 -3.20 -0.04 -2.82
N PRO A 132 -4.54 0.12 -2.97
CA PRO A 132 -5.11 1.18 -3.78
C PRO A 132 -4.69 2.58 -3.31
N CYS A 133 -4.67 2.82 -2.00
CA CYS A 133 -4.46 4.16 -1.43
C CYS A 133 -3.00 4.51 -1.14
N LEU A 134 -2.04 3.73 -1.65
CA LEU A 134 -0.63 3.94 -1.36
C LEU A 134 -0.14 5.25 -1.99
N THR A 135 0.17 6.25 -1.15
CA THR A 135 0.68 7.55 -1.59
C THR A 135 2.18 7.69 -1.38
N LYS A 136 2.74 6.92 -0.44
CA LYS A 136 4.16 6.96 -0.09
C LYS A 136 4.73 5.57 0.01
N PHE A 137 5.65 5.25 -0.90
CA PHE A 137 6.39 4.01 -0.88
C PHE A 137 7.88 4.31 -0.72
N ARG A 138 8.50 3.77 0.34
CA ARG A 138 9.93 3.96 0.61
C ARG A 138 10.66 2.63 0.48
N VAL A 139 11.69 2.63 -0.35
CA VAL A 139 12.54 1.47 -0.65
C VAL A 139 14.01 1.83 -0.42
N SER A 140 14.82 0.83 -0.09
CA SER A 140 16.24 0.99 0.22
C SER A 140 17.02 1.59 -0.95
N SER A 141 16.67 1.19 -2.18
CA SER A 141 17.33 1.65 -3.41
C SER A 141 16.37 1.70 -4.60
N VAL A 142 16.56 2.70 -5.47
CA VAL A 142 15.85 2.80 -6.75
C VAL A 142 16.14 1.59 -7.66
N ASN A 143 17.31 0.96 -7.51
CA ASN A 143 17.68 -0.21 -8.30
C ASN A 143 16.81 -1.43 -7.97
N GLU A 144 16.39 -1.59 -6.71
CA GLU A 144 15.48 -2.67 -6.28
C GLU A 144 14.10 -2.49 -6.93
N LEU A 145 13.61 -1.25 -6.92
CA LEU A 145 12.34 -0.90 -7.56
C LEU A 145 12.37 -1.18 -9.07
N LYS A 146 13.45 -0.80 -9.75
CA LYS A 146 13.66 -1.08 -11.17
C LYS A 146 13.75 -2.58 -11.46
N ALA A 147 14.43 -3.34 -10.60
CA ALA A 147 14.56 -4.79 -10.74
C ALA A 147 13.20 -5.49 -10.62
N VAL A 148 12.41 -5.17 -9.58
CA VAL A 148 11.09 -5.78 -9.35
C VAL A 148 10.10 -5.43 -10.47
N THR A 149 10.13 -4.18 -10.94
CA THR A 149 9.19 -3.66 -11.95
C THR A 149 9.66 -3.89 -13.39
N LYS A 150 10.85 -4.46 -13.62
CA LYS A 150 11.50 -4.55 -14.93
C LYS A 150 11.50 -3.19 -15.65
N GLU A 151 12.10 -2.17 -15.04
CA GLU A 151 12.06 -0.79 -15.53
C GLU A 151 10.61 -0.29 -15.76
N PHE A 152 9.72 -0.57 -14.81
CA PHE A 152 8.29 -0.17 -14.86
C PHE A 152 7.49 -0.76 -16.03
N THR A 153 8.01 -1.79 -16.72
CA THR A 153 7.31 -2.44 -17.83
C THR A 153 6.46 -3.64 -17.40
N ARG A 154 6.75 -4.22 -16.23
CA ARG A 154 6.09 -5.43 -15.70
C ARG A 154 4.59 -5.20 -15.46
N LYS A 155 3.75 -6.04 -16.09
CA LYS A 155 2.29 -5.90 -16.06
C LYS A 155 1.72 -6.05 -14.65
N GLU A 156 2.24 -7.02 -13.92
CA GLU A 156 1.78 -7.38 -12.57
C GLU A 156 2.07 -6.28 -11.54
N THR A 157 2.94 -5.32 -11.86
CA THR A 157 3.21 -4.17 -10.98
C THR A 157 2.38 -2.94 -11.33
N ARG A 158 1.65 -2.95 -12.44
CA ARG A 158 1.05 -1.74 -13.00
C ARG A 158 0.01 -1.12 -12.08
N ARG A 159 -0.89 -1.91 -11.49
CA ARG A 159 -2.01 -1.36 -10.73
C ARG A 159 -1.57 -0.69 -9.42
N ASN A 160 -0.55 -1.24 -8.76
CA ASN A 160 0.00 -0.67 -7.52
C ASN A 160 1.04 0.44 -7.80
N CYS A 161 1.73 0.40 -8.95
CA CYS A 161 2.60 1.47 -9.42
C CYS A 161 1.85 2.50 -10.29
N ALA A 162 0.54 2.37 -10.45
CA ALA A 162 -0.24 3.20 -11.34
C ALA A 162 -0.26 4.63 -10.82
N LYS A 163 0.13 5.52 -11.72
CA LYS A 163 0.08 6.96 -11.57
C LYS A 163 -1.37 7.40 -11.34
N ARG A 164 -1.59 8.17 -10.28
CA ARG A 164 -2.88 8.80 -10.01
C ARG A 164 -2.91 10.20 -10.61
N THR A 165 -3.95 10.48 -11.39
CA THR A 165 -4.24 11.82 -11.96
C THR A 165 -4.41 12.84 -10.83
N PHE A 166 -3.95 14.08 -11.04
CA PHE A 166 -4.00 15.14 -10.04
C PHE A 166 -5.24 16.04 -10.18
N ASP A 167 -5.58 16.41 -11.40
CA ASP A 167 -6.74 17.23 -11.78
C ASP A 167 -7.55 16.48 -12.85
N LEU A 168 -8.71 15.95 -12.44
CA LEU A 168 -9.59 15.20 -13.33
C LEU A 168 -10.28 16.09 -14.38
N ARG A 169 -10.45 17.38 -14.10
CA ARG A 169 -11.09 18.32 -15.04
C ARG A 169 -10.19 18.59 -16.23
N GLU A 170 -8.92 18.87 -15.96
CA GLU A 170 -7.93 19.10 -17.01
C GLU A 170 -7.72 17.83 -17.84
N MET A 171 -7.60 16.67 -17.17
CA MET A 171 -7.43 15.39 -17.84
C MET A 171 -8.57 15.10 -18.82
N ALA A 172 -9.81 15.46 -18.47
CA ALA A 172 -10.99 15.28 -19.33
C ALA A 172 -10.96 16.05 -20.67
N TYR A 173 -9.98 16.95 -20.86
CA TYR A 173 -9.79 17.69 -22.11
C TYR A 173 -8.40 17.54 -22.73
N ALA A 174 -7.42 17.05 -21.96
CA ALA A 174 -6.02 17.08 -22.33
C ALA A 174 -5.44 15.73 -22.78
N ILE A 175 -6.23 14.64 -22.73
CA ILE A 175 -5.81 13.29 -23.13
C ILE A 175 -6.37 12.88 -24.49
N GLU A 176 -5.68 11.97 -25.17
CA GLU A 176 -6.16 11.40 -26.44
C GLU A 176 -7.35 10.44 -26.25
N GLU A 177 -7.44 9.75 -25.10
CA GLU A 177 -8.48 8.77 -24.79
C GLU A 177 -9.57 9.33 -23.86
N LEU A 178 -10.31 10.34 -24.32
CA LEU A 178 -11.36 11.03 -23.55
C LEU A 178 -12.38 10.06 -22.91
N TRP A 179 -12.73 9.01 -23.64
CA TRP A 179 -13.68 7.98 -23.21
C TRP A 179 -13.31 7.32 -21.87
N PHE A 180 -12.03 7.28 -21.52
CA PHE A 180 -11.55 6.69 -20.27
C PHE A 180 -12.06 7.51 -19.07
N THR A 181 -11.84 8.83 -19.10
CA THR A 181 -12.30 9.74 -18.05
C THR A 181 -13.83 9.85 -17.98
N GLU A 182 -14.51 9.73 -19.12
CA GLU A 182 -15.97 9.68 -19.18
C GLU A 182 -16.52 8.41 -18.56
N HIS A 183 -15.91 7.25 -18.85
CA HIS A 183 -16.31 5.96 -18.28
C HIS A 183 -16.16 5.95 -16.75
N ASP A 184 -15.00 6.37 -16.24
CA ASP A 184 -14.72 6.45 -14.80
C ASP A 184 -15.64 7.45 -14.07
N SER A 185 -16.13 8.46 -14.78
CA SER A 185 -17.08 9.45 -14.28
C SER A 185 -18.55 9.04 -14.48
N GLY A 186 -18.82 7.76 -14.72
CA GLY A 186 -20.18 7.22 -14.86
C GLY A 186 -20.81 7.44 -16.23
N GLY A 187 -19.99 7.55 -17.28
CA GLY A 187 -20.40 7.80 -18.66
C GLY A 187 -20.72 9.26 -18.98
N PHE A 188 -20.44 10.18 -18.05
CA PHE A 188 -20.68 11.60 -18.26
C PHE A 188 -19.44 12.30 -18.79
N THR A 189 -19.66 13.27 -19.68
CA THR A 189 -18.62 14.23 -20.08
C THR A 189 -18.48 15.32 -19.03
N GLN A 190 -17.28 15.90 -18.90
CA GLN A 190 -16.99 16.93 -17.88
C GLN A 190 -17.94 18.15 -17.98
N TYR A 191 -18.34 18.53 -19.19
CA TYR A 191 -19.29 19.63 -19.38
C TYR A 191 -20.75 19.27 -19.06
N LYS A 192 -21.13 17.98 -19.16
CA LYS A 192 -22.50 17.54 -18.83
C LYS A 192 -22.70 17.37 -17.34
N ASN A 193 -21.69 16.88 -16.63
CA ASN A 193 -21.78 16.63 -15.19
C ASN A 193 -20.42 16.79 -14.51
N SER A 194 -19.99 18.04 -14.32
CA SER A 194 -18.69 18.32 -13.70
C SER A 194 -18.58 17.73 -12.29
N LYS A 195 -19.70 17.65 -11.56
CA LYS A 195 -19.76 17.06 -10.21
C LYS A 195 -19.31 15.60 -10.16
N ALA A 196 -19.49 14.84 -11.26
CA ALA A 196 -19.06 13.45 -11.31
C ALA A 196 -17.53 13.33 -11.23
N PHE A 197 -16.82 14.24 -11.88
CA PHE A 197 -15.35 14.31 -11.87
C PHE A 197 -14.86 14.95 -10.57
N GLU A 198 -15.46 16.06 -10.16
CA GLU A 198 -15.04 16.85 -8.98
C GLU A 198 -15.14 16.06 -7.66
N LYS A 199 -16.08 15.13 -7.55
CA LYS A 199 -16.30 14.35 -6.32
C LYS A 199 -15.07 13.53 -5.90
N PHE A 200 -14.29 13.06 -6.87
CA PHE A 200 -13.13 12.18 -6.63
C PHE A 200 -11.82 12.85 -7.04
N ASP A 201 -11.85 14.14 -7.35
CA ASP A 201 -10.74 14.89 -7.89
C ASP A 201 -9.69 15.21 -6.80
N PRO A 202 -8.46 14.69 -6.90
CA PRO A 202 -7.45 14.85 -5.86
C PRO A 202 -7.08 16.31 -5.55
N ILE A 203 -7.20 17.22 -6.52
CA ILE A 203 -6.94 18.65 -6.31
C ILE A 203 -7.84 19.25 -5.22
N HIS A 204 -9.06 18.76 -5.06
CA HIS A 204 -10.00 19.21 -4.02
C HIS A 204 -9.62 18.73 -2.61
N HIS A 205 -8.70 17.77 -2.51
CA HIS A 205 -8.25 17.19 -1.25
C HIS A 205 -6.82 17.58 -0.88
N ILE A 206 -6.18 18.45 -1.66
CA ILE A 206 -4.77 18.83 -1.46
C ILE A 206 -4.51 19.46 -0.08
N ALA A 207 -5.48 20.18 0.48
CA ALA A 207 -5.37 20.80 1.81
C ALA A 207 -5.16 19.77 2.94
N ASN A 208 -5.55 18.50 2.73
CA ASN A 208 -5.33 17.42 3.69
C ASN A 208 -3.93 16.79 3.54
N CYS A 209 -3.16 17.20 2.53
CA CYS A 209 -1.84 16.64 2.24
C CYS A 209 -0.76 17.35 3.06
N SER A 210 -0.42 16.79 4.22
CA SER A 210 0.49 17.41 5.18
C SER A 210 1.99 17.14 4.95
N GLN A 211 2.35 16.46 3.85
CA GLN A 211 3.71 15.94 3.67
C GLN A 211 4.36 16.40 2.36
N ARG A 212 5.68 16.61 2.43
CA ARG A 212 6.53 16.80 1.24
C ARG A 212 6.52 15.52 0.40
N MET A 213 6.06 15.62 -0.85
CA MET A 213 6.02 14.52 -1.81
C MET A 213 7.03 14.73 -2.94
N LEU A 214 7.60 13.63 -3.43
CA LEU A 214 8.38 13.60 -4.65
C LEU A 214 7.44 13.28 -5.81
N VAL A 215 7.42 14.13 -6.83
CA VAL A 215 6.60 13.94 -8.04
C VAL A 215 7.52 13.57 -9.21
N ILE A 216 7.24 12.45 -9.88
CA ILE A 216 8.01 11.97 -11.04
C ILE A 216 7.04 11.79 -12.22
N GLN A 217 7.39 12.35 -13.37
CA GLN A 217 6.59 12.35 -14.59
C GLN A 217 7.47 12.04 -15.80
N GLY A 218 6.96 11.23 -16.73
CA GLY A 218 7.53 11.11 -18.06
C GLY A 218 6.94 12.14 -19.01
N GLU A 219 7.79 12.92 -19.70
CA GLU A 219 7.38 13.95 -20.67
C GLU A 219 6.66 13.36 -21.89
N ARG A 220 6.87 12.06 -22.19
CA ARG A 220 6.27 11.36 -23.33
C ARG A 220 5.06 10.48 -22.98
N ASP A 221 4.46 10.69 -21.81
CA ASP A 221 3.27 9.95 -21.36
C ASP A 221 1.99 10.73 -21.70
N TYR A 222 1.53 10.65 -22.96
CA TYR A 222 0.36 11.40 -23.45
C TYR A 222 -0.99 10.97 -22.84
N ARG A 223 -1.00 9.88 -22.06
CA ARG A 223 -2.21 9.41 -21.35
C ARG A 223 -2.48 10.21 -20.08
N VAL A 224 -1.43 10.82 -19.50
CA VAL A 224 -1.53 11.70 -18.32
C VAL A 224 -0.55 12.85 -18.55
N PRO A 225 -1.04 14.01 -19.03
CA PRO A 225 -0.23 15.17 -19.38
C PRO A 225 0.74 15.56 -18.27
N ASP A 226 1.88 16.11 -18.65
CA ASP A 226 2.91 16.55 -17.71
C ASP A 226 2.44 17.66 -16.76
N THR A 227 1.53 18.51 -17.23
CA THR A 227 0.80 19.53 -16.46
C THR A 227 0.19 18.98 -15.16
N GLN A 228 -0.25 17.72 -15.15
CA GLN A 228 -0.79 17.04 -13.95
C GLN A 228 0.26 16.97 -12.84
N SER A 229 1.49 16.60 -13.20
CA SER A 229 2.60 16.49 -12.26
C SER A 229 3.11 17.86 -11.80
N ILE A 230 3.12 18.84 -12.71
CA ILE A 230 3.52 20.22 -12.42
C ILE A 230 2.50 20.87 -11.48
N GLY A 231 1.21 20.64 -11.74
CA GLY A 231 0.10 21.08 -10.90
C GLY A 231 0.20 20.49 -9.49
N ALA A 232 0.43 19.18 -9.38
CA ALA A 232 0.64 18.50 -8.10
C ALA A 232 1.83 19.09 -7.33
N PHE A 233 2.98 19.23 -7.97
CA PHE A 233 4.19 19.80 -7.38
C PHE A 233 3.97 21.23 -6.87
N THR A 234 3.33 22.07 -7.69
CA THR A 234 3.07 23.48 -7.36
C THR A 234 2.06 23.61 -6.22
N ALA A 235 1.01 22.78 -6.22
CA ALA A 235 -0.01 22.80 -5.16
C ALA A 235 0.57 22.38 -3.81
N LEU A 236 1.50 21.41 -3.79
CA LEU A 236 2.20 20.96 -2.58
C LEU A 236 3.19 21.99 -2.00
N GLN A 237 3.52 23.06 -2.73
CA GLN A 237 4.40 24.12 -2.25
C GLN A 237 3.67 25.23 -1.46
N ARG A 238 2.33 25.24 -1.46
CA ARG A 238 1.51 26.27 -0.81
C ARG A 238 0.98 25.80 0.53
#